data_AF-A0A0Q6VKP9-F1
#
_entry.id   AF-A0A0Q6VKP9-F1
#
_cell.length_a   1.000
_cell.length_b   1.000
_cell.length_c   1.000
_cell.angle_alpha   90.00
_cell.angle_beta   90.00
_cell.angle_gamma   90.00
#
_symmetry.space_group_name_H-M   'P 1'
#
loop_
_entity.id
_entity.type
_entity.pdbx_description
1 polymer ?
#
loop_
_entity_poly.entity_id
_entity_poly.type
_entity_poly.pdbx_seq_one_letter_code
_entity_poly.pdbx_strand_id
1 'polypeptide(L)'
;MWRLMAGQRLRSRSWDGEEFVLYNNLSGDTHLLDAASIEVLNALQRGAAGTAVLADALQLDSTELAQLEELLDELRALNLVEASGTLDPRAC
;
A
#
# COMPACT_ATOMS: atom_id res chain seq x y z
N MET A 1 -7.74 9.83 1.58
CA MET A 1 -6.73 9.12 2.41
C MET A 1 -6.58 7.72 1.85
N TRP A 2 -5.46 7.06 2.07
CA TRP A 2 -5.19 5.70 1.62
C TRP A 2 -5.27 4.73 2.79
N ARG A 3 -5.72 3.51 2.56
CA ARG A 3 -5.74 2.44 3.55
C ARG A 3 -5.55 1.08 2.89
N LEU A 4 -5.12 0.09 3.66
CA LEU A 4 -5.16 -1.30 3.21
C LEU A 4 -6.61 -1.76 3.04
N MET A 5 -6.85 -2.70 2.13
CA MET A 5 -8.15 -3.32 1.96
C MET A 5 -8.60 -4.01 3.26
N ALA A 6 -9.86 -3.84 3.63
CA ALA A 6 -10.40 -4.44 4.85
C ALA A 6 -10.28 -5.98 4.83
N GLY A 7 -9.75 -6.55 5.90
CA GLY A 7 -9.54 -8.01 6.01
C GLY A 7 -8.31 -8.54 5.26
N GLN A 8 -7.56 -7.68 4.58
CA GLN A 8 -6.29 -8.06 3.95
C GLN A 8 -5.24 -8.40 5.01
N ARG A 9 -4.55 -9.52 4.80
CA ARG A 9 -3.38 -9.91 5.59
C ARG A 9 -2.14 -9.80 4.71
N LEU A 10 -1.30 -8.83 5.01
CA LEU A 10 0.00 -8.69 4.36
C LEU A 10 0.93 -9.79 4.87
N ARG A 11 1.21 -10.78 4.02
CA ARG A 11 2.26 -11.77 4.27
C ARG A 11 3.28 -11.61 3.16
N SER A 12 4.37 -10.91 3.47
CA SER A 12 5.51 -10.78 2.57
C SER A 12 6.63 -11.71 3.01
N ARG A 13 7.41 -12.18 2.03
CA ARG A 13 8.68 -12.86 2.23
C ARG A 13 9.71 -12.28 1.27
N SER A 14 10.90 -12.02 1.77
CA SER A 14 12.06 -11.62 0.97
C SER A 14 13.19 -12.64 1.13
N TRP A 15 14.11 -12.63 0.16
CA TRP A 15 15.32 -13.44 0.17
C TRP A 15 16.57 -12.57 0.26
N ASP A 16 16.68 -11.53 -0.58
CA ASP A 16 17.81 -10.59 -0.60
C ASP A 16 17.47 -9.18 -0.06
N GLY A 17 16.21 -8.96 0.32
CA GLY A 17 15.74 -7.67 0.87
C GLY A 17 15.43 -6.59 -0.18
N GLU A 18 15.71 -6.86 -1.46
CA GLU A 18 15.35 -5.98 -2.59
C GLU A 18 13.97 -6.32 -3.17
N GLU A 19 13.66 -7.61 -3.26
CA GLU A 19 12.40 -8.13 -3.79
C GLU A 19 11.59 -8.85 -2.69
N PHE A 20 10.29 -8.56 -2.67
CA PHE A 20 9.35 -9.10 -1.71
C PHE A 20 8.20 -9.77 -2.43
N VAL A 21 8.00 -11.04 -2.12
CA VAL A 21 6.84 -11.79 -2.59
C VAL A 21 5.72 -11.60 -1.57
N LEU A 22 4.66 -10.89 -1.97
CA LEU A 22 3.48 -10.61 -1.17
C LEU A 22 2.32 -11.52 -1.60
N TYR A 23 1.77 -12.28 -0.66
CA TYR A 23 0.52 -13.01 -0.87
C TYR A 23 -0.69 -12.14 -0.53
N ASN A 24 -1.55 -11.88 -1.52
CA ASN A 24 -2.85 -11.24 -1.33
C ASN A 24 -3.91 -12.29 -0.97
N ASN A 25 -4.28 -12.35 0.30
CA ASN A 25 -5.30 -13.30 0.78
C ASN A 25 -6.71 -13.04 0.26
N LEU A 26 -7.02 -11.83 -0.25
CA LEU A 26 -8.35 -11.51 -0.77
C LEU A 26 -8.53 -12.06 -2.18
N SER A 27 -7.52 -11.92 -3.03
CA SER A 27 -7.56 -12.41 -4.42
C SER A 27 -7.01 -13.84 -4.58
N GLY A 28 -6.14 -14.27 -3.66
CA GLY A 28 -5.35 -15.51 -3.81
C GLY A 28 -4.08 -15.32 -4.65
N ASP A 29 -3.84 -14.10 -5.14
CA ASP A 29 -2.69 -13.76 -5.98
C ASP A 29 -1.41 -13.57 -5.17
N THR A 30 -0.30 -13.77 -5.85
CA THR A 30 1.04 -13.50 -5.32
C THR A 30 1.70 -12.44 -6.18
N HIS A 31 2.06 -11.33 -5.56
CA HIS A 31 2.67 -10.18 -6.23
C HIS A 31 4.14 -10.08 -5.85
N LEU A 32 4.97 -9.75 -6.84
CA LEU A 32 6.36 -9.36 -6.60
C LEU A 32 6.39 -7.84 -6.45
N LEU A 33 6.87 -7.38 -5.29
CA LEU A 33 6.94 -5.98 -4.91
C LEU A 33 8.36 -5.61 -4.55
N ASP A 34 8.72 -4.36 -4.78
CA ASP A 34 9.99 -3.80 -4.34
C ASP A 34 9.93 -3.34 -2.88
N ALA A 35 11.09 -2.95 -2.34
CA ALA A 35 11.19 -2.43 -0.97
C ALA A 35 10.29 -1.20 -0.74
N ALA A 36 10.20 -0.29 -1.72
CA ALA A 36 9.39 0.92 -1.61
C ALA A 36 7.90 0.61 -1.44
N SER A 37 7.35 -0.30 -2.24
CA SER A 37 5.98 -0.80 -2.11
C SER A 37 5.69 -1.36 -0.72
N ILE A 38 6.61 -2.18 -0.19
CA ILE A 38 6.45 -2.80 1.13
C ILE A 38 6.46 -1.75 2.24
N GLU A 39 7.34 -0.75 2.16
CA GLU A 39 7.38 0.33 3.14
C GLU A 39 6.09 1.16 3.15
N VAL A 40 5.51 1.45 1.98
CA VAL A 40 4.19 2.09 1.88
C VAL A 40 3.11 1.23 2.54
N LEU A 41 3.07 -0.07 2.25
CA LEU A 41 2.11 -1.00 2.83
C LEU A 41 2.27 -1.15 4.35
N ASN A 42 3.51 -1.17 4.85
CA ASN A 42 3.83 -1.18 6.28
C ASN A 42 3.37 0.11 6.97
N ALA A 43 3.53 1.27 6.32
CA ALA A 43 3.03 2.54 6.83
C ALA A 43 1.50 2.54 6.94
N LEU A 44 0.82 2.04 5.90
CA LEU A 44 -0.65 1.91 5.88
C LEU A 44 -1.19 0.85 6.84
N GLN A 45 -0.37 -0.13 7.24
CA GLN A 45 -0.74 -1.11 8.26
C GLN A 45 -0.94 -0.47 9.65
N ARG A 46 -0.28 0.68 9.91
CA ARG A 46 -0.46 1.44 11.16
C ARG A 46 -1.76 2.25 11.19
N GLY A 47 -2.38 2.49 10.03
CA GLY A 47 -3.63 3.22 9.90
C GLY A 47 -3.76 3.91 8.54
N ALA A 48 -4.95 4.43 8.27
CA ALA A 48 -5.18 5.20 7.05
C ALA A 48 -4.36 6.51 7.06
N ALA A 49 -3.67 6.80 5.96
CA ALA A 49 -2.78 7.95 5.84
C ALA A 49 -2.99 8.69 4.51
N GLY A 50 -2.82 10.01 4.48
CA GLY A 50 -2.80 10.77 3.24
C GLY A 50 -1.45 10.65 2.51
N THR A 51 -1.42 10.93 1.21
CA THR A 51 -0.18 10.91 0.40
C THR A 51 0.94 11.75 1.04
N ALA A 52 0.63 12.97 1.51
CA ALA A 52 1.63 13.82 2.17
C ALA A 52 2.17 13.23 3.49
N VAL A 53 1.35 12.50 4.24
CA VAL A 53 1.76 11.85 5.50
C VAL A 53 2.63 10.62 5.20
N LEU A 54 2.30 9.89 4.13
CA LEU A 54 3.12 8.77 3.66
C LEU A 54 4.48 9.27 3.16
N ALA A 55 4.51 10.36 2.39
CA ALA A 55 5.73 10.98 1.91
C ALA A 55 6.65 11.40 3.08
N ASP A 56 6.09 12.06 4.10
CA ASP A 56 6.84 12.43 5.31
C ASP A 56 7.37 11.20 6.06
N ALA A 57 6.53 10.17 6.23
CA ALA A 57 6.93 8.92 6.90
C ALA A 57 8.03 8.15 6.17
N LEU A 58 8.06 8.25 4.83
CA LEU A 58 9.05 7.65 3.95
C LEU A 58 10.25 8.58 3.67
N GLN A 59 10.25 9.78 4.26
CA GLN A 59 11.27 10.82 4.03
C GLN A 59 11.47 11.17 2.55
N LEU A 60 10.38 11.17 1.78
CA LEU A 60 10.37 11.49 0.36
C LEU A 60 10.30 13.00 0.15
N ASP A 61 11.05 13.49 -0.83
CA ASP A 61 11.04 14.89 -1.21
C ASP A 61 9.83 15.23 -2.10
N SER A 62 9.59 16.54 -2.29
CA SER A 62 8.48 17.03 -3.12
C SER A 62 8.52 16.53 -4.58
N THR A 63 9.71 16.18 -5.08
CA THR A 63 9.92 15.64 -6.43
C THR A 63 9.49 14.18 -6.54
N GLU A 64 9.48 13.45 -5.42
CA GLU A 64 9.14 12.02 -5.35
C GLU A 64 7.66 11.80 -5.04
N LEU A 65 6.91 12.87 -4.70
CA LEU A 65 5.46 12.81 -4.48
C LEU A 65 4.71 12.24 -5.68
N ALA A 66 5.07 12.62 -6.91
CA ALA A 66 4.44 12.11 -8.11
C ALA A 66 4.66 10.61 -8.29
N GLN A 67 5.86 10.13 -7.95
CA GLN A 67 6.21 8.70 -8.01
C GLN A 67 5.46 7.92 -6.93
N LEU A 68 5.31 8.50 -5.73
CA LEU A 68 4.50 7.91 -4.67
C LEU A 68 3.02 7.80 -5.06
N GLU A 69 2.47 8.82 -5.73
CA GLU A 69 1.09 8.77 -6.23
C GLU A 69 0.89 7.69 -7.29
N GLU A 70 1.82 7.59 -8.25
CA GLU A 70 1.81 6.52 -9.25
C GLU A 70 1.88 5.14 -8.59
N LEU A 71 2.80 4.96 -7.65
CA LEU A 71 2.93 3.72 -6.87
C LEU A 71 1.65 3.36 -6.10
N LEU A 72 0.97 4.34 -5.50
CA LEU A 72 -0.29 4.12 -4.80
C LEU A 72 -1.41 3.68 -5.75
N ASP A 73 -1.46 4.21 -6.97
CA ASP A 73 -2.41 3.76 -8.00
C ASP A 73 -2.08 2.35 -8.52
N GLU A 74 -0.79 2.00 -8.66
CA GLU A 74 -0.38 0.62 -8.98
C GLU A 74 -0.81 -0.37 -7.89
N LEU A 75 -0.52 -0.06 -6.62
CA LEU A 75 -0.93 -0.88 -5.47
C LEU A 75 -2.47 -0.99 -5.39
N ARG A 76 -3.19 0.05 -5.79
CA ARG A 76 -4.65 0.04 -5.87
C ARG A 76 -5.13 -0.89 -6.98
N ALA A 77 -4.50 -0.86 -8.15
CA ALA A 77 -4.82 -1.76 -9.26
C ALA A 77 -4.61 -3.24 -8.89
N LEU A 78 -3.65 -3.53 -8.01
CA LEU A 78 -3.41 -4.86 -7.43
C LEU A 78 -4.37 -5.24 -6.30
N ASN A 79 -5.38 -4.41 -5.99
CA ASN A 79 -6.30 -4.59 -4.87
C ASN A 79 -5.59 -4.75 -3.52
N LEU A 80 -4.48 -4.01 -3.31
CA LEU A 80 -3.74 -4.01 -2.05
C LEU A 80 -4.11 -2.83 -1.15
N VAL A 81 -4.46 -1.70 -1.76
CA VAL A 81 -4.86 -0.46 -1.07
C VAL A 81 -6.13 0.12 -1.70
N GLU A 82 -6.84 0.93 -0.93
CA GLU A 82 -8.01 1.68 -1.39
C GLU A 82 -7.92 3.15 -0.95
N ALA A 83 -8.52 4.02 -1.75
CA ALA A 83 -8.75 5.40 -1.36
C ALA A 83 -9.89 5.44 -0.33
N SER A 84 -9.54 5.57 0.94
CA SER A 84 -10.42 6.00 2.03
C SER A 84 -10.84 7.47 1.79
N GLY A 85 -11.87 7.62 0.97
CA GLY A 85 -12.49 8.89 0.64
C GLY A 85 -13.80 8.58 -0.07
N THR A 86 -14.91 8.79 0.64
CA THR A 86 -16.31 8.55 0.23
C THR A 86 -16.89 7.21 0.72
N LEU A 87 -17.83 7.34 1.68
CA LEU A 87 -18.86 6.40 2.13
C LEU A 87 -18.63 4.91 1.83
N ASP A 88 -18.45 4.12 2.89
CA ASP A 88 -18.91 2.73 2.91
C ASP A 88 -20.39 2.72 3.35
N PRO A 89 -21.38 2.61 2.44
CA PRO A 89 -22.79 2.43 2.80
C PRO A 89 -23.13 0.95 3.13
N ARG A 90 -22.12 0.08 3.30
CA ARG A 90 -22.31 -1.36 3.55
C ARG A 90 -22.05 -1.77 5.00
N ALA A 91 -21.81 -0.82 5.89
CA ALA A 91 -22.11 -0.98 7.31
C ALA A 91 -23.65 -0.91 7.54
N CYS A 92 -24.38 -1.92 7.06
CA CYS A 92 -25.77 -2.19 7.42
C CYS A 92 -25.94 -3.70 7.60
#